data_AF-J3K5U2-F1
#
_entry.id   AF-J3K5U2-F1
#
_cell.length_a   1.000
_cell.length_b   1.000
_cell.length_c   1.000
_cell.angle_alpha   90.00
_cell.angle_beta   90.00
_cell.angle_gamma   90.00
#
_symmetry.space_group_name_H-M   'P 1'
#
loop_
_entity.id
_entity.type
_entity.pdbx_description
1 polymer ?
#
loop_
_entity_poly.entity_id
_entity_poly.type
_entity_poly.pdbx_seq_one_letter_code
_entity_poly.pdbx_strand_id
1 'polypeptide(L)'
;MSASKASAINTQDLMNRILQLEQITEKHREQNHKLKNYNKQLEAQVMAILFTGQQKKKDKVKVNSLEFFKSKQEKLQAFLRQLHIYMNMKGKQLSNNKDKIIIAALYLHRAVFDWFYIYLWNYYKRDEVNQDNNILKIIDSYNIFIQTLKITFEEVEEQNIAAQQLYYIQQKISPQEYAIRFQQICVNTD
;
A
#
# COMPACT_ATOMS: atom_id res chain seq x y z
N MET A 1 20.57 47.01 52.09
CA MET A 1 21.26 45.73 51.84
C MET A 1 20.21 44.63 51.84
N SER A 2 19.91 44.06 50.67
CA SER A 2 18.87 43.05 50.51
C SER A 2 19.51 41.69 50.34
N ALA A 3 19.51 40.87 51.38
CA ALA A 3 20.04 39.51 51.35
C ALA A 3 19.10 38.60 50.54
N SER A 4 19.60 38.07 49.42
CA SER A 4 18.93 37.05 48.61
C SER A 4 18.79 35.76 49.42
N LYS A 5 17.56 35.42 49.83
CA LYS A 5 17.24 34.11 50.41
C LYS A 5 17.13 33.08 49.29
N ALA A 6 18.24 32.44 48.95
CA ALA A 6 18.21 31.20 48.17
C ALA A 6 17.59 30.09 49.03
N SER A 7 16.41 29.61 48.64
CA SER A 7 15.74 28.46 49.26
C SER A 7 16.59 27.21 49.07
N ALA A 8 17.13 26.65 50.15
CA ALA A 8 17.84 25.38 50.12
C ALA A 8 16.86 24.28 49.69
N ILE A 9 17.07 23.71 48.50
CA ILE A 9 16.27 22.58 48.02
C ILE A 9 16.57 21.39 48.93
N ASN A 10 15.55 20.89 49.62
CA ASN A 10 15.65 19.75 50.52
C ASN A 10 15.92 18.47 49.70
N THR A 11 17.00 17.76 50.01
CA THR A 11 17.38 16.48 49.37
C THR A 11 16.24 15.45 49.39
N GLN A 12 15.40 15.45 50.43
CA GLN A 12 14.24 14.56 50.52
C GLN A 12 13.14 14.92 49.50
N ASP A 13 12.95 16.20 49.19
CA ASP A 13 12.01 16.66 48.17
C ASP A 13 12.47 16.23 46.77
N LEU A 14 13.77 16.29 46.50
CA LEU A 14 14.35 15.77 45.25
C LEU A 14 14.15 14.25 45.11
N MET A 15 14.40 13.47 46.16
CA MET A 15 14.17 12.02 46.12
C MET A 15 12.71 11.67 45.85
N ASN A 16 11.78 12.37 46.49
CA ASN A 16 10.35 12.15 46.28
C ASN A 16 9.93 12.47 44.83
N ARG A 17 10.47 13.54 44.23
CA ARG A 17 10.21 13.91 42.83
C ARG A 17 10.80 12.90 41.84
N ILE A 18 12.00 12.38 42.11
CA ILE A 18 12.62 11.33 41.28
C ILE A 18 11.74 10.07 41.28
N LEU A 19 11.29 9.63 42.45
CA LEU A 19 10.42 8.48 42.59
C LEU A 19 9.09 8.66 41.83
N GLN A 20 8.50 9.85 41.88
CA GLN A 20 7.29 10.15 41.10
C GLN A 20 7.53 10.12 39.59
N LEU A 21 8.68 10.63 39.12
CA LEU A 21 9.03 10.60 37.70
C LEU A 21 9.24 9.17 37.18
N GLU A 22 9.85 8.29 37.98
CA GLU A 22 10.00 6.88 37.64
C GLU A 22 8.65 6.18 37.48
N GLN A 23 7.72 6.41 38.41
CA GLN A 23 6.35 5.86 38.35
C GLN A 23 5.60 6.36 37.10
N ILE A 24 5.71 7.65 36.77
CA ILE A 24 5.09 8.22 35.58
C ILE A 24 5.69 7.61 34.31
N THR A 25 7.01 7.45 34.27
CA THR A 25 7.73 6.88 33.12
C THR A 25 7.30 5.44 32.87
N GLU A 26 7.20 4.63 33.92
CA GLU A 26 6.78 3.24 33.78
C GLU A 26 5.32 3.13 33.34
N LYS A 27 4.44 3.96 33.92
CA LYS A 27 3.03 4.03 33.50
C LYS A 27 2.88 4.41 32.02
N HIS A 28 3.66 5.39 31.54
CA HIS A 28 3.68 5.74 30.12
C HIS A 28 4.22 4.60 29.25
N ARG A 29 5.22 3.86 29.72
CA ARG A 29 5.77 2.70 29.00
C ARG A 29 4.71 1.61 28.82
N GLU A 30 3.99 1.28 29.88
CA GLU A 30 2.89 0.30 29.83
C GLU A 30 1.77 0.74 28.89
N GLN A 31 1.39 2.03 28.95
CA GLN A 31 0.37 2.59 28.06
C GLN A 31 0.80 2.51 26.59
N ASN A 32 2.05 2.85 26.28
CA ASN A 32 2.59 2.72 24.93
C ASN A 32 2.60 1.26 24.44
N HIS A 33 2.94 0.31 25.31
CA HIS A 33 2.90 -1.11 24.96
C HIS A 33 1.47 -1.58 24.66
N LYS A 34 0.48 -1.16 25.47
CA LYS A 34 -0.94 -1.43 25.22
C LYS A 34 -1.40 -0.83 23.89
N LEU A 35 -1.04 0.43 23.63
CA LEU A 35 -1.39 1.13 22.40
C LEU A 35 -0.81 0.44 21.16
N LYS A 36 0.45 -0.02 21.22
CA LYS A 36 1.11 -0.78 20.15
C LYS A 36 0.36 -2.10 19.87
N ASN A 37 -0.08 -2.79 20.91
CA ASN A 37 -0.88 -4.01 20.75
C ASN A 37 -2.25 -3.75 20.14
N TYR A 38 -2.94 -2.68 20.55
CA TYR A 38 -4.22 -2.28 19.95
C TYR A 38 -4.07 -1.91 18.47
N ASN A 39 -3.02 -1.17 18.11
CA ASN A 39 -2.74 -0.83 16.71
C ASN A 39 -2.51 -2.10 15.88
N LYS A 40 -1.71 -3.05 16.38
CA LYS A 40 -1.48 -4.34 15.70
C LYS A 40 -2.79 -5.14 15.52
N GLN A 41 -3.69 -5.09 16.50
CA GLN A 41 -5.01 -5.73 16.39
C GLN A 41 -5.94 -5.01 15.41
N LEU A 42 -5.97 -3.68 15.40
CA LEU A 42 -6.75 -2.88 14.46
C LEU A 42 -6.26 -3.10 13.03
N GLU A 43 -4.95 -3.13 12.81
CA GLU A 43 -4.35 -3.45 11.52
C GLU A 43 -4.76 -4.84 11.05
N ALA A 44 -4.71 -5.86 11.92
CA ALA A 44 -5.19 -7.21 11.59
C ALA A 44 -6.70 -7.25 11.26
N GLN A 45 -7.52 -6.48 11.97
CA GLN A 45 -8.96 -6.37 11.69
C GLN A 45 -9.23 -5.66 10.37
N VAL A 46 -8.52 -4.57 10.06
CA VAL A 46 -8.60 -3.89 8.76
C VAL A 46 -8.24 -4.85 7.63
N MET A 47 -7.19 -5.67 7.81
CA MET A 47 -6.81 -6.72 6.85
C MET A 47 -7.91 -7.79 6.68
N ALA A 48 -8.57 -8.21 7.77
CA ALA A 48 -9.68 -9.16 7.69
C ALA A 48 -10.93 -8.57 7.01
N ILE A 49 -11.23 -7.29 7.23
CA ILE A 49 -12.32 -6.56 6.56
C ILE A 49 -12.05 -6.44 5.07
N LEU A 50 -10.81 -6.11 4.69
CA LEU A 50 -10.35 -6.08 3.31
C LEU A 50 -10.62 -7.42 2.58
N PHE A 51 -10.37 -8.54 3.26
CA PHE A 51 -10.59 -9.88 2.71
C PHE A 51 -12.08 -10.26 2.61
N THR A 52 -12.89 -9.90 3.62
CA THR A 52 -14.32 -10.24 3.67
C THR A 52 -15.21 -9.31 2.85
N GLY A 53 -14.81 -8.04 2.67
CA GLY A 53 -15.49 -7.06 1.83
C GLY A 53 -15.46 -7.40 0.33
N GLN A 54 -14.43 -8.13 -0.13
CA GLN A 54 -14.37 -8.62 -1.51
C GLN A 54 -15.39 -9.74 -1.81
N GLN A 55 -16.03 -10.34 -0.80
CA GLN A 55 -17.03 -11.41 -0.99
C GLN A 55 -18.50 -10.94 -0.96
N LYS A 56 -18.81 -9.71 -0.55
CA LYS A 56 -20.20 -9.22 -0.46
C LYS A 56 -20.47 -8.05 -1.42
N LYS A 57 -20.97 -8.37 -2.61
CA LYS A 57 -21.84 -7.44 -3.35
C LYS A 57 -23.28 -7.60 -2.86
N LYS A 58 -23.88 -6.52 -2.36
CA LYS A 58 -25.18 -6.01 -2.83
C LYS A 58 -25.58 -4.71 -2.11
N ASP A 59 -26.04 -3.77 -2.96
CA ASP A 59 -27.02 -2.71 -2.71
C ASP A 59 -26.66 -1.53 -1.78
N LYS A 60 -26.23 -0.40 -2.35
CA LYS A 60 -27.03 0.85 -2.53
C LYS A 60 -26.18 2.13 -2.67
N VAL A 61 -26.74 3.04 -3.48
CA VAL A 61 -26.44 4.47 -3.77
C VAL A 61 -25.11 4.81 -4.47
N LYS A 62 -25.29 5.30 -5.71
CA LYS A 62 -24.30 5.61 -6.74
C LYS A 62 -23.71 7.02 -6.54
N VAL A 63 -22.73 7.14 -5.64
CA VAL A 63 -21.57 8.00 -5.94
C VAL A 63 -20.67 7.13 -6.81
N ASN A 64 -20.09 7.66 -7.88
CA ASN A 64 -19.14 6.91 -8.70
C ASN A 64 -17.92 6.55 -7.82
N SER A 65 -18.05 5.45 -7.07
CA SER A 65 -16.97 4.71 -6.44
C SER A 65 -15.92 4.51 -7.52
N LEU A 66 -14.65 4.72 -7.18
CA LEU A 66 -13.55 4.25 -8.00
C LEU A 66 -13.92 2.84 -8.45
N GLU A 67 -14.06 2.65 -9.76
CA GLU A 67 -14.49 1.38 -10.29
C GLU A 67 -13.37 0.40 -9.94
N PHE A 68 -13.66 -0.55 -9.04
CA PHE A 68 -12.68 -1.54 -8.61
C PHE A 68 -12.07 -2.19 -9.85
N PHE A 69 -10.74 -2.22 -9.93
CA PHE A 69 -10.01 -2.80 -11.05
C PHE A 69 -10.47 -4.24 -11.27
N LYS A 70 -11.37 -4.50 -12.22
CA LYS A 70 -11.83 -5.85 -12.49
C LYS A 70 -10.89 -6.44 -13.52
N SER A 71 -9.91 -7.20 -13.03
CA SER A 71 -9.03 -7.98 -13.89
C SER A 71 -9.84 -9.00 -14.71
N LYS A 72 -10.25 -8.58 -15.91
CA LYS A 72 -10.50 -9.42 -17.08
C LYS A 72 -10.29 -8.64 -18.39
N GLN A 73 -10.40 -7.30 -18.37
CA GLN A 73 -10.08 -6.47 -19.54
C GLN A 73 -9.81 -4.98 -19.22
N GLU A 74 -9.72 -4.59 -17.95
CA GLU A 74 -9.33 -3.23 -17.58
C GLU A 74 -7.81 -3.12 -17.58
N LYS A 75 -7.31 -2.13 -18.35
CA LYS A 75 -5.89 -1.85 -18.53
C LYS A 75 -5.30 -1.33 -17.23
N LEU A 76 -4.13 -1.82 -16.81
CA LEU A 76 -3.40 -1.32 -15.64
C LEU A 76 -3.24 0.20 -15.72
N GLN A 77 -3.03 0.73 -16.92
CA GLN A 77 -2.93 2.16 -17.20
C GLN A 77 -4.22 2.95 -16.90
N ALA A 78 -5.40 2.36 -17.04
CA ALA A 78 -6.66 3.02 -16.69
C ALA A 78 -6.80 3.15 -15.17
N PHE A 79 -6.49 2.07 -14.44
CA PHE A 79 -6.44 2.08 -12.98
C PHE A 79 -5.43 3.11 -12.46
N LEU A 80 -4.20 3.10 -12.97
CA LEU A 80 -3.15 4.05 -12.56
C LEU A 80 -3.54 5.51 -12.82
N ARG A 81 -4.24 5.80 -13.92
CA ARG A 81 -4.78 7.14 -14.20
C ARG A 81 -5.84 7.55 -13.19
N GLN A 82 -6.79 6.68 -12.87
CA GLN A 82 -7.82 6.96 -11.88
C GLN A 82 -7.22 7.18 -10.49
N LEU A 83 -6.26 6.34 -10.10
CA LEU A 83 -5.55 6.46 -8.84
C LEU A 83 -4.77 7.78 -8.75
N HIS A 84 -4.09 8.18 -9.84
CA HIS A 84 -3.39 9.46 -9.89
C HIS A 84 -4.34 10.65 -9.70
N ILE A 85 -5.49 10.65 -10.38
CA ILE A 85 -6.53 11.69 -10.22
C ILE A 85 -7.01 11.73 -8.76
N TYR A 86 -7.31 10.57 -8.17
CA TYR A 86 -7.75 10.48 -6.78
C TYR A 86 -6.73 11.05 -5.80
N MET A 87 -5.45 10.67 -5.95
CA MET A 87 -4.37 11.15 -5.09
C MET A 87 -4.18 12.66 -5.21
N ASN A 88 -4.32 13.23 -6.41
CA ASN A 88 -4.27 14.68 -6.61
C ASN A 88 -5.46 15.38 -5.94
N MET A 89 -6.68 14.83 -6.06
CA MET A 89 -7.87 15.38 -5.40
C MET A 89 -7.76 15.36 -3.87
N LYS A 90 -7.09 14.35 -3.30
CA LYS A 90 -6.89 14.20 -1.86
C LYS A 90 -5.55 14.76 -1.35
N GLY A 91 -4.77 15.43 -2.20
CA GLY A 91 -3.34 15.70 -1.96
C GLY A 91 -2.96 16.38 -0.64
N LYS A 92 -3.84 17.22 -0.06
CA LYS A 92 -3.59 17.83 1.26
C LYS A 92 -3.88 16.91 2.46
N GLN A 93 -4.72 15.88 2.27
CA GLN A 93 -5.10 14.91 3.31
C GLN A 93 -4.21 13.66 3.31
N LEU A 94 -3.53 13.37 2.20
CA LEU A 94 -2.69 12.19 2.00
C LEU A 94 -1.25 12.61 1.74
N SER A 95 -0.57 13.15 2.77
CA SER A 95 0.85 13.51 2.68
C SER A 95 1.79 12.30 2.85
N ASN A 96 1.34 11.27 3.56
CA ASN A 96 2.11 10.08 3.88
C ASN A 96 2.08 9.05 2.75
N ASN A 97 3.25 8.51 2.38
CA ASN A 97 3.37 7.46 1.37
C ASN A 97 2.64 6.18 1.75
N LYS A 98 2.70 5.77 3.03
CA LYS A 98 2.03 4.55 3.50
C LYS A 98 0.53 4.61 3.28
N ASP A 99 -0.08 5.74 3.63
CA ASP A 99 -1.53 5.93 3.48
C ASP A 99 -1.93 5.92 2.00
N LYS A 100 -1.12 6.51 1.12
CA LYS A 100 -1.32 6.42 -0.35
C LYS A 100 -1.26 4.98 -0.84
N ILE A 101 -0.28 4.21 -0.38
CA ILE A 101 -0.10 2.81 -0.76
C ILE A 101 -1.27 1.96 -0.26
N ILE A 102 -1.69 2.13 1.00
CA ILE A 102 -2.83 1.40 1.57
C ILE A 102 -4.08 1.70 0.76
N ILE A 103 -4.37 2.97 0.48
CA ILE A 103 -5.53 3.34 -0.33
C ILE A 103 -5.44 2.73 -1.73
N ALA A 104 -4.28 2.78 -2.39
CA ALA A 104 -4.10 2.15 -3.68
C ALA A 104 -4.36 0.64 -3.62
N ALA A 105 -3.87 -0.03 -2.56
CA ALA A 105 -4.07 -1.45 -2.32
C ALA A 105 -5.55 -1.82 -2.12
N LEU A 106 -6.38 -0.95 -1.51
CA LEU A 106 -7.82 -1.18 -1.37
C LEU A 106 -8.54 -1.35 -2.72
N TYR A 107 -7.98 -0.77 -3.79
CA TYR A 107 -8.54 -0.83 -5.13
C TYR A 107 -7.87 -1.86 -6.04
N LEU A 108 -6.83 -2.56 -5.55
CA LEU A 108 -6.27 -3.72 -6.24
C LEU A 108 -7.23 -4.91 -6.16
N HIS A 109 -7.14 -5.80 -7.13
CA HIS A 109 -8.07 -6.91 -7.25
C HIS A 109 -7.36 -8.19 -7.71
N ARG A 110 -7.80 -9.35 -7.18
CA ARG A 110 -7.30 -10.69 -7.53
C ARG A 110 -5.77 -10.74 -7.51
N ALA A 111 -5.14 -11.24 -8.58
CA ALA A 111 -3.71 -11.51 -8.66
C ALA A 111 -2.83 -10.29 -8.30
N VAL A 112 -3.27 -9.07 -8.62
CA VAL A 112 -2.52 -7.85 -8.26
C VAL A 112 -2.58 -7.59 -6.76
N PHE A 113 -3.73 -7.82 -6.14
CA PHE A 113 -3.88 -7.74 -4.69
C PHE A 113 -3.11 -8.87 -3.99
N ASP A 114 -3.22 -10.11 -4.46
CA ASP A 114 -2.54 -11.27 -3.89
C ASP A 114 -1.01 -11.09 -3.93
N TRP A 115 -0.49 -10.55 -5.03
CA TRP A 115 0.92 -10.16 -5.15
C TRP A 115 1.33 -9.14 -4.08
N PHE A 116 0.58 -8.04 -3.95
CA PHE A 116 0.91 -7.01 -2.96
C PHE A 116 0.74 -7.49 -1.51
N TYR A 117 -0.23 -8.39 -1.28
CA TYR A 117 -0.49 -8.98 0.03
C TYR A 117 0.73 -9.73 0.58
N ILE A 118 1.54 -10.37 -0.26
CA ILE A 118 2.79 -11.03 0.17
C ILE A 118 3.74 -10.02 0.82
N TYR A 119 3.83 -8.79 0.29
CA TYR A 119 4.67 -7.74 0.87
C TYR A 119 4.11 -7.26 2.21
N LEU A 120 2.80 -6.97 2.27
CA LEU A 120 2.14 -6.56 3.52
C LEU A 120 2.29 -7.63 4.61
N TRP A 121 2.00 -8.88 4.29
CA TRP A 121 2.09 -9.99 5.22
C TRP A 121 3.51 -10.16 5.78
N ASN A 122 4.52 -10.11 4.92
CA ASN A 122 5.91 -10.22 5.35
C ASN A 122 6.36 -9.03 6.19
N TYR A 123 5.85 -7.82 5.90
CA TYR A 123 6.12 -6.63 6.68
C TYR A 123 5.58 -6.73 8.12
N TYR A 124 4.33 -7.18 8.28
CA TYR A 124 3.69 -7.29 9.60
C TYR A 124 4.11 -8.51 10.43
N LYS A 125 4.63 -9.57 9.79
CA LYS A 125 5.00 -10.82 10.47
C LYS A 125 6.42 -10.82 11.06
N ARG A 126 7.35 -10.00 10.56
CA ARG A 126 8.76 -10.00 11.04
C ARG A 126 8.99 -8.93 12.13
N ASP A 127 9.78 -9.28 13.13
CA ASP A 127 10.41 -8.31 14.02
C ASP A 127 11.39 -7.44 13.20
N GLU A 128 11.43 -6.12 13.48
CA GLU A 128 12.10 -5.06 12.69
C GLU A 128 13.56 -5.34 12.30
N VAL A 129 14.24 -6.27 12.97
CA VAL A 129 15.67 -6.54 12.85
C VAL A 129 16.06 -7.28 11.55
N ASN A 130 15.11 -7.87 10.81
CA ASN A 130 15.41 -8.70 9.64
C ASN A 130 14.43 -8.50 8.46
N GLN A 131 13.97 -7.28 8.25
CA GLN A 131 13.17 -6.95 7.07
C GLN A 131 14.05 -6.91 5.81
N ASP A 132 13.62 -7.61 4.77
CA ASP A 132 14.24 -7.51 3.45
C ASP A 132 14.12 -6.05 2.96
N ASN A 133 15.26 -5.44 2.65
CA ASN A 133 15.35 -4.07 2.16
C ASN A 133 14.45 -3.80 0.95
N ASN A 134 14.16 -4.82 0.12
CA ASN A 134 13.25 -4.66 -1.01
C ASN A 134 11.77 -4.55 -0.58
N ILE A 135 11.36 -5.24 0.48
CA ILE A 135 9.98 -5.16 1.01
C ILE A 135 9.74 -3.77 1.62
N LEU A 136 10.70 -3.28 2.40
CA LEU A 136 10.66 -1.95 2.99
C LEU A 136 10.56 -0.85 1.93
N LYS A 137 11.38 -0.93 0.88
CA LYS A 137 11.35 0.03 -0.23
C LYS A 137 9.97 0.12 -0.89
N ILE A 138 9.31 -1.01 -1.11
CA ILE A 138 7.98 -1.05 -1.75
C ILE A 138 6.89 -0.48 -0.82
N ILE A 139 6.96 -0.74 0.48
CA ILE A 139 5.93 -0.33 1.45
C ILE A 139 6.10 1.13 1.91
N ASP A 140 7.32 1.66 1.91
CA ASP A 140 7.60 3.02 2.41
C ASP A 140 7.58 4.09 1.29
N SER A 141 7.65 3.68 0.02
CA SER A 141 7.70 4.61 -1.11
C SER A 141 6.59 4.34 -2.12
N TYR A 142 5.64 5.27 -2.19
CA TYR A 142 4.53 5.20 -3.14
C TYR A 142 5.02 5.13 -4.59
N ASN A 143 6.10 5.87 -4.91
CA ASN A 143 6.69 5.83 -6.24
C ASN A 143 7.29 4.46 -6.56
N ILE A 144 7.98 3.82 -5.61
CA ILE A 144 8.53 2.48 -5.81
C ILE A 144 7.39 1.47 -5.98
N PHE A 145 6.37 1.53 -5.13
CA PHE A 145 5.17 0.70 -5.25
C PHE A 145 4.55 0.78 -6.66
N ILE A 146 4.29 1.98 -7.19
CA ILE A 146 3.69 2.16 -8.52
C ILE A 146 4.62 1.64 -9.62
N GLN A 147 5.93 1.86 -9.52
CA GLN A 147 6.90 1.37 -10.52
C GLN A 147 6.96 -0.15 -10.52
N THR A 148 7.03 -0.78 -9.35
CA THR A 148 7.03 -2.25 -9.25
C THR A 148 5.72 -2.82 -9.77
N LEU A 149 4.58 -2.21 -9.44
CA LEU A 149 3.28 -2.63 -9.95
C LEU A 149 3.22 -2.58 -11.49
N LYS A 150 3.77 -1.52 -12.11
CA LYS A 150 3.90 -1.43 -13.58
C LYS A 150 4.76 -2.55 -14.13
N ILE A 151 6.00 -2.68 -13.64
CA ILE A 151 6.93 -3.70 -14.14
C ILE A 151 6.31 -5.10 -14.05
N THR A 152 5.66 -5.44 -12.94
CA THR A 152 5.11 -6.78 -12.73
C THR A 152 3.88 -7.08 -13.61
N PHE A 153 3.06 -6.07 -13.94
CA PHE A 153 1.75 -6.32 -14.59
C PHE A 153 1.59 -5.67 -15.98
N GLU A 154 2.47 -4.78 -16.40
CA GLU A 154 2.48 -4.19 -17.76
C GLU A 154 3.01 -5.20 -18.79
N GLU A 155 4.06 -5.96 -18.47
CA GLU A 155 4.58 -7.07 -19.30
C GLU A 155 3.51 -8.16 -19.52
N VAL A 156 2.79 -8.51 -18.46
CA VAL A 156 1.67 -9.47 -18.52
C VAL A 156 0.51 -8.93 -19.36
N GLU A 157 0.25 -7.62 -19.33
CA GLU A 157 -0.80 -6.99 -20.15
C GLU A 157 -0.41 -7.01 -21.64
N GLU A 158 0.83 -6.67 -21.96
CA GLU A 158 1.37 -6.69 -23.33
C GLU A 158 1.31 -8.09 -23.95
N GLN A 159 1.74 -9.11 -23.21
CA GLN A 159 1.65 -10.52 -23.64
C GLN A 159 0.20 -10.97 -23.88
N ASN A 160 -0.72 -10.60 -22.99
CA ASN A 160 -2.15 -10.94 -23.16
C ASN A 160 -2.76 -10.23 -24.38
N ILE A 161 -2.41 -8.96 -24.62
CA ILE A 161 -2.85 -8.22 -25.81
C ILE A 161 -2.30 -8.90 -27.07
N ALA A 162 -1.02 -9.26 -27.07
CA ALA A 162 -0.38 -9.91 -28.21
C ALA A 162 -0.98 -11.29 -28.50
N ALA A 163 -1.25 -12.10 -27.47
CA ALA A 163 -1.96 -13.38 -27.62
C ALA A 163 -3.38 -13.22 -28.19
N GLN A 164 -4.13 -12.20 -27.73
CA GLN A 164 -5.44 -11.88 -28.30
C GLN A 164 -5.33 -11.43 -29.77
N GLN A 165 -4.34 -10.60 -30.09
CA GLN A 165 -4.09 -10.16 -31.46
C GLN A 165 -3.73 -11.33 -32.37
N LEU A 166 -2.91 -12.29 -31.93
CA LEU A 166 -2.64 -13.54 -32.66
C LEU A 166 -3.90 -14.39 -32.86
N TYR A 167 -4.77 -14.49 -31.85
CA TYR A 167 -6.01 -15.27 -31.98
C TYR A 167 -6.97 -14.68 -33.04
N TYR A 168 -7.03 -13.35 -33.14
CA TYR A 168 -7.95 -12.66 -34.04
C TYR A 168 -7.32 -12.20 -35.36
N ILE A 169 -6.01 -12.35 -35.57
CA ILE A 169 -5.38 -11.96 -36.83
C ILE A 169 -5.90 -12.86 -37.95
N GLN A 170 -6.40 -12.23 -39.02
CA GLN A 170 -6.89 -12.90 -40.22
C GLN A 170 -6.23 -12.24 -41.44
N GLN A 171 -5.93 -13.03 -42.46
CA GLN A 171 -5.34 -12.53 -43.70
C GLN A 171 -6.39 -11.77 -44.54
N LYS A 172 -6.65 -10.51 -44.16
CA LYS A 172 -7.55 -9.58 -44.87
C LYS A 172 -6.81 -8.60 -45.79
N ILE A 173 -5.47 -8.68 -45.79
CA ILE A 173 -4.55 -7.76 -46.45
C ILE A 173 -3.55 -8.59 -47.28
N SER A 174 -2.65 -7.94 -48.01
CA SER A 174 -1.59 -8.61 -48.76
C SER A 174 -0.78 -9.58 -47.86
N PRO A 175 -0.29 -10.71 -48.40
CA PRO A 175 0.48 -11.69 -47.64
C PRO A 175 1.72 -11.10 -46.94
N GLN A 176 2.36 -10.10 -47.55
CA GLN A 176 3.55 -9.44 -47.01
C GLN A 176 3.20 -8.59 -45.78
N GLU A 177 2.10 -7.84 -45.85
CA GLU A 177 1.66 -6.98 -44.75
C GLU A 177 1.10 -7.81 -43.59
N TYR A 178 0.47 -8.95 -43.89
CA TYR A 178 0.12 -9.95 -42.90
C TYR A 178 1.36 -10.52 -42.19
N ALA A 179 2.40 -10.91 -42.94
CA ALA A 179 3.63 -11.45 -42.36
C ALA A 179 4.34 -10.45 -41.44
N ILE A 180 4.39 -9.17 -41.82
CA ILE A 180 4.95 -8.09 -41.00
C ILE A 180 4.16 -7.94 -39.70
N ARG A 181 2.81 -7.87 -39.77
CA ARG A 181 1.97 -7.73 -38.57
C ARG A 181 2.05 -8.95 -37.66
N PHE A 182 2.10 -10.16 -38.23
CA PHE A 182 2.27 -11.39 -37.47
C PHE A 182 3.59 -11.38 -36.69
N GLN A 183 4.71 -11.04 -37.35
CA GLN A 183 6.01 -10.93 -36.69
C GLN A 183 6.02 -9.88 -35.58
N GLN A 184 5.42 -8.71 -35.81
CA GLN A 184 5.33 -7.64 -34.80
C GLN A 184 4.56 -8.07 -33.54
N ILE A 185 3.51 -8.88 -33.69
CA ILE A 185 2.75 -9.38 -32.55
C ILE A 185 3.54 -10.46 -31.80
N CYS A 186 4.22 -11.36 -32.53
CA CYS A 186 5.01 -12.44 -31.93
C CYS A 186 6.14 -11.95 -31.01
N VAL A 187 6.73 -10.78 -31.29
CA VAL A 187 7.79 -10.17 -30.45
C VAL A 187 7.34 -9.97 -29.00
N ASN A 188 6.03 -9.80 -28.76
CA ASN A 188 5.47 -9.56 -27.44
C ASN A 188 4.81 -10.81 -26.83
N THR A 189 5.02 -12.01 -27.40
CA THR A 189 4.48 -13.28 -26.87
C THR A 189 5.53 -14.28 -26.39
N ASP A 190 6.82 -14.00 -26.60
CA ASP A 190 7.96 -14.78 -26.09
C ASP A 190 8.32 -14.37 -24.64
#